data_AF-A0A2A8XUP0-F1
#
_entry.id   AF-A0A2A8XUP0-F1
#
_cell.length_a   1.000
_cell.length_b   1.000
_cell.length_c   1.000
_cell.angle_alpha   90.00
_cell.angle_beta   90.00
_cell.angle_gamma   90.00
#
_symmetry.space_group_name_H-M   'P 1'
#
loop_
_entity.id
_entity.type
_entity.pdbx_description
1 polymer ?
#
loop_
_entity_poly.entity_id
_entity_poly.type
_entity_poly.pdbx_seq_one_letter_code
_entity_poly.pdbx_strand_id
1 'polypeptide(L)'
;MTLLLQIILPLIFALYLFTLYRNTTIGKAAFLLAVIIGIFGLENIFQHANLTNHAIYPYWGSLKAVVIILSVVFLFKKGGLTGKY
;
A
#
# COMPACT_ATOMS: atom_id res chain seq x y z
N MET A 1 5.01 -19.61 10.21
CA MET A 1 4.60 -18.61 11.23
C MET A 1 5.19 -17.22 10.97
N THR A 2 6.43 -17.12 10.49
CA THR A 2 7.06 -15.85 10.06
C THR A 2 6.36 -15.15 8.88
N LEU A 3 5.96 -15.90 7.84
CA LEU A 3 5.27 -15.32 6.66
C LEU A 3 3.89 -14.70 7.00
N LEU A 4 3.12 -15.35 7.87
CA LEU A 4 1.82 -14.85 8.31
C LEU A 4 1.97 -13.50 9.03
N LEU A 5 2.97 -13.37 9.90
CA LEU A 5 3.27 -12.12 10.58
C LEU A 5 3.75 -11.04 9.60
N GLN A 6 4.58 -11.41 8.62
CA GLN A 6 5.03 -10.52 7.55
C GLN A 6 3.89 -10.05 6.62
N ILE A 7 2.74 -10.73 6.62
CA ILE A 7 1.54 -10.29 5.89
C ILE A 7 0.66 -9.40 6.78
N ILE A 8 0.32 -9.88 7.97
CA ILE A 8 -0.65 -9.23 8.87
C ILE A 8 -0.12 -7.89 9.37
N LEU A 9 1.14 -7.84 9.78
CA LEU A 9 1.72 -6.66 10.42
C LEU A 9 1.77 -5.45 9.45
N PRO A 10 2.27 -5.57 8.21
CA PRO A 10 2.23 -4.46 7.25
C PRO A 10 0.81 -4.02 6.90
N LEU A 11 -0.14 -4.96 6.76
CA LEU A 11 -1.54 -4.61 6.46
C LEU A 11 -2.16 -3.75 7.56
N ILE A 12 -1.94 -4.11 8.83
CA ILE A 12 -2.42 -3.31 9.97
C ILE A 12 -1.76 -1.93 9.98
N PHE A 13 -0.44 -1.84 9.77
CA PHE A 13 0.26 -0.57 9.70
C PHE A 13 -0.22 0.31 8.54
N ALA A 14 -0.49 -0.26 7.37
CA ALA A 14 -1.00 0.46 6.21
C ALA A 14 -2.38 1.07 6.50
N LEU A 15 -3.30 0.32 7.12
CA LEU A 15 -4.62 0.80 7.51
C LEU A 15 -4.54 1.91 8.58
N TYR A 16 -3.66 1.75 9.56
CA TYR A 16 -3.44 2.76 10.59
C TYR A 16 -2.90 4.07 10.00
N LEU A 17 -1.88 3.99 9.15
CA LEU A 17 -1.31 5.16 8.47
C LEU A 17 -2.30 5.83 7.53
N PHE A 18 -3.17 5.06 6.88
CA PHE A 18 -4.26 5.61 6.07
C PHE A 18 -5.30 6.37 6.91
N THR A 19 -5.58 5.87 8.12
CA THR A 19 -6.44 6.55 9.09
C THR A 19 -5.80 7.84 9.59
N LEU A 20 -4.50 7.82 9.89
CA LEU A 20 -3.72 9.01 10.23
C LEU A 20 -3.69 10.03 9.09
N TYR A 21 -3.57 9.57 7.83
CA TYR A 21 -3.64 10.45 6.65
C TYR A 21 -4.92 11.28 6.65
N ARG A 22 -6.07 10.66 6.96
CA ARG A 22 -7.36 11.37 7.00
C ARG A 22 -7.52 12.30 8.19
N ASN A 23 -6.84 12.06 9.29
CA ASN A 23 -7.12 12.73 10.57
C ASN A 23 -6.03 13.71 11.05
N THR A 24 -4.90 13.81 10.33
CA THR A 24 -3.74 14.62 10.79
C THR A 24 -3.14 15.51 9.69
N THR A 25 -2.40 16.53 10.10
CA THR A 25 -1.70 17.50 9.23
C THR A 25 -0.49 16.91 8.51
N ILE A 26 0.02 15.74 8.94
CA ILE A 26 1.15 15.02 8.33
C ILE A 26 0.72 14.30 7.01
N GLY A 27 -0.55 14.41 6.63
CA GLY A 27 -1.26 13.49 5.77
C GLY A 27 -0.54 12.97 4.51
N LYS A 28 0.17 13.81 3.77
CA LYS A 28 0.83 13.37 2.52
C LYS A 28 1.93 12.33 2.76
N ALA A 29 2.74 12.50 3.82
CA ALA A 29 3.81 11.57 4.16
C ALA A 29 3.26 10.25 4.72
N ALA A 30 2.22 10.34 5.57
CA ALA A 30 1.54 9.16 6.11
C ALA A 30 0.89 8.33 5.00
N PHE A 31 0.31 8.96 3.98
CA PHE A 31 -0.26 8.27 2.83
C PHE A 31 0.79 7.52 2.00
N LEU A 32 1.94 8.15 1.69
CA LEU A 32 3.02 7.49 0.97
C LEU A 32 3.54 6.27 1.73
N LEU A 33 3.75 6.41 3.04
CA LEU A 33 4.17 5.30 3.89
C LEU A 33 3.12 4.18 3.92
N ALA A 34 1.83 4.52 4.00
CA ALA A 34 0.74 3.53 3.93
C ALA A 34 0.78 2.72 2.63
N VAL A 35 1.03 3.38 1.49
CA VAL A 35 1.11 2.74 0.18
C VAL A 35 2.31 1.80 0.09
N ILE A 36 3.49 2.24 0.51
CA ILE A 36 4.72 1.43 0.49
C ILE A 36 4.55 0.19 1.36
N ILE A 37 4.04 0.36 2.58
CA ILE A 37 3.84 -0.73 3.54
C ILE A 37 2.72 -1.68 3.05
N GLY A 38 1.67 -1.16 2.43
CA GLY A 38 0.61 -1.96 1.82
C GLY A 38 1.13 -2.84 0.68
N ILE A 39 1.98 -2.29 -0.20
CA ILE A 39 2.64 -3.05 -1.27
C ILE A 39 3.50 -4.17 -0.69
N PHE A 40 4.25 -3.90 0.38
CA PHE A 40 5.07 -4.91 1.06
C PHE A 40 4.22 -6.04 1.65
N GLY A 41 3.07 -5.73 2.27
CA GLY A 41 2.13 -6.75 2.75
C GLY A 41 1.57 -7.64 1.64
N LEU A 42 1.16 -7.03 0.51
CA LEU A 42 0.69 -7.76 -0.67
C LEU A 42 1.77 -8.63 -1.31
N GLU A 43 3.02 -8.17 -1.33
CA GLU A 43 4.14 -8.96 -1.84
C GLU A 43 4.35 -10.24 -1.03
N ASN A 44 4.24 -10.16 0.29
CA ASN A 44 4.32 -11.34 1.16
C ASN A 44 3.14 -12.31 0.94
N ILE A 45 1.95 -11.82 0.57
CA ILE A 45 0.82 -12.66 0.17
C ILE A 45 1.14 -13.42 -1.12
N PHE A 46 1.66 -12.74 -2.14
CA PHE A 46 1.99 -13.40 -3.41
C PHE A 46 3.14 -14.38 -3.27
N GLN A 47 4.15 -14.07 -2.46
CA GLN A 47 5.20 -15.02 -2.12
C GLN A 47 4.62 -16.25 -1.41
N HIS A 48 3.73 -16.06 -0.44
CA HIS A 48 3.07 -17.17 0.24
C HIS A 48 2.21 -18.02 -0.71
N ALA A 49 1.47 -17.40 -1.63
CA ALA A 49 0.67 -18.09 -2.65
C ALA A 49 1.54 -18.84 -3.67
N ASN A 50 2.70 -18.31 -4.05
CA ASN A 50 3.65 -18.99 -4.93
C ASN A 50 4.26 -20.21 -4.23
N LEU A 51 4.61 -20.08 -2.95
CA LEU A 51 5.15 -21.18 -2.13
C LEU A 51 4.12 -22.30 -1.87
N THR A 52 2.84 -21.95 -1.72
CA THR A 52 1.80 -22.91 -1.28
C THR A 52 1.03 -23.51 -2.46
N ASN A 53 0.73 -22.71 -3.48
CA ASN A 53 -0.15 -23.09 -4.59
C ASN A 53 0.56 -23.04 -5.97
N HIS A 54 1.88 -22.79 -6.01
CA HIS A 54 2.63 -22.56 -7.25
C HIS A 54 2.02 -21.49 -8.17
N ALA A 55 1.27 -20.56 -7.56
CA ALA A 55 0.60 -19.48 -8.27
C ALA A 55 1.58 -18.34 -8.50
N ILE A 56 1.90 -18.07 -9.78
CA ILE A 56 2.78 -16.99 -10.19
C ILE A 56 1.91 -15.82 -10.68
N TYR A 57 2.16 -14.63 -10.15
CA TYR A 57 1.55 -13.38 -10.61
C TYR A 57 2.55 -12.59 -11.48
N PRO A 58 2.61 -12.85 -12.80
CA PRO A 58 3.64 -12.30 -13.68
C PRO A 58 3.58 -10.76 -13.78
N TYR A 59 2.40 -10.17 -13.61
CA TYR A 59 2.20 -8.72 -13.72
C TYR A 59 2.33 -7.98 -12.38
N TRP A 60 2.73 -8.65 -11.30
CA TRP A 60 2.83 -8.02 -9.97
C TRP A 60 3.78 -6.82 -9.95
N GLY A 61 4.93 -6.93 -10.64
CA GLY A 61 5.88 -5.81 -10.76
C GLY A 61 5.27 -4.59 -11.46
N SER A 62 4.50 -4.80 -12.52
CA SER A 62 3.80 -3.71 -13.23
C SER A 62 2.67 -3.13 -12.39
N LEU A 63 1.90 -3.96 -11.68
CA LEU A 63 0.84 -3.51 -10.79
C LEU A 63 1.39 -2.63 -9.66
N LYS A 64 2.52 -3.01 -9.05
CA LYS A 64 3.23 -2.19 -8.06
C LYS A 64 3.55 -0.79 -8.60
N ALA A 65 4.11 -0.72 -9.81
CA ALA A 65 4.46 0.54 -10.45
C ALA A 65 3.21 1.42 -10.69
N VAL A 66 2.13 0.81 -11.20
CA VAL A 66 0.85 1.51 -11.41
C VAL A 66 0.28 2.06 -10.10
N VAL A 67 0.29 1.25 -9.03
CA VAL A 67 -0.18 1.68 -7.70
C VAL A 67 0.61 2.88 -7.19
N ILE A 68 1.95 2.85 -7.29
CA ILE A 68 2.81 3.96 -6.86
C ILE A 68 2.52 5.22 -7.68
N ILE A 69 2.44 5.11 -9.01
CA ILE A 69 2.17 6.24 -9.90
C ILE A 69 0.80 6.85 -9.56
N LEU A 70 -0.24 6.02 -9.41
CA LEU A 70 -1.57 6.49 -9.04
C LEU A 70 -1.59 7.18 -7.68
N SER A 71 -0.88 6.63 -6.68
CA SER A 71 -0.75 7.24 -5.35
C SER A 71 -0.05 8.60 -5.39
N VAL A 72 1.00 8.74 -6.19
CA VAL A 72 1.70 10.02 -6.38
C VAL A 72 0.80 11.02 -7.11
N VAL A 73 0.20 10.62 -8.24
CA VAL A 73 -0.74 11.47 -8.99
C VAL A 73 -1.89 11.93 -8.08
N PHE A 74 -2.44 11.03 -7.27
CA PHE A 74 -3.49 11.36 -6.31
C PHE A 74 -3.07 12.40 -5.27
N LEU A 75 -1.84 12.32 -4.75
CA LEU A 75 -1.31 13.27 -3.77
C LEU A 75 -1.01 14.66 -4.34
N PHE A 76 -0.59 14.73 -5.60
CA PHE A 76 -0.16 15.96 -6.26
C PHE A 76 -1.23 16.57 -7.17
N LYS A 77 -2.34 15.87 -7.41
CA LYS A 77 -3.50 16.44 -8.10
C LYS A 77 -4.04 17.60 -7.26
N LYS A 78 -4.03 18.80 -7.85
CA LYS A 78 -4.54 20.04 -7.25
C LYS A 78 -6.03 19.85 -6.92
N GLY A 79 -6.38 19.84 -5.62
CA GLY A 79 -7.74 19.56 -5.14
C GLY A 79 -8.03 18.08 -4.84
N GLY A 80 -7.21 17.42 -4.01
CA GLY A 80 -7.49 16.07 -3.50
C GLY A 80 -8.87 15.92 -2.82
N LEU A 81 -9.17 14.77 -2.18
CA LEU A 81 -10.49 14.41 -1.60
C LEU A 81 -11.24 15.49 -0.81
N THR A 82 -10.57 16.53 -0.32
CA THR A 82 -11.18 17.63 0.42
C THR A 82 -11.68 18.78 -0.44
N GLY A 83 -11.33 18.88 -1.72
CA GLY A 83 -11.93 19.84 -2.66
C GLY A 83 -12.02 21.29 -2.16
N LYS A 84 -11.16 21.70 -1.22
CA LYS A 84 -11.17 23.06 -0.68
C LYS A 84 -10.28 23.94 -1.55
N TYR A 85 -10.88 24.45 -2.61
CA TYR A 85 -10.74 25.87 -2.93
C TYR A 85 -11.76 26.63 -2.07
#